data_AF-A0A958EGI3-F1
#
_entry.id   AF-A0A958EGI3-F1
#
_cell.length_a   1.000
_cell.length_b   1.000
_cell.length_c   1.000
_cell.angle_alpha   90.00
_cell.angle_beta   90.00
_cell.angle_gamma   90.00
#
_symmetry.space_group_name_H-M   'P 1'
#
loop_
_entity.id
_entity.type
_entity.pdbx_description
1 polymer ?
#
loop_
_entity_poly.entity_id
_entity_poly.type
_entity_poly.pdbx_seq_one_letter_code
_entity_poly.pdbx_strand_id
1 'polypeptide(L)' 'AGAIIDETSLTKSRRAGLDAADYLARNDAYHFFDPIGGLIKTGPTGTNVMDLGMIFVP' A
#
# COMPACT_ATOMS: atom_id res chain seq x y z
N ALA A 1 1.39 -3.72 -8.76
CA ALA A 1 2.05 -4.67 -7.87
C ALA A 1 2.52 -3.93 -6.64
N GLY A 2 2.06 -4.32 -5.44
CA GLY A 2 2.53 -3.78 -4.15
C GLY A 2 2.00 -2.41 -3.74
N ALA A 3 2.45 -1.96 -2.56
CA ALA A 3 2.17 -0.64 -2.01
C ALA A 3 3.45 -0.04 -1.39
N ILE A 4 3.51 1.29 -1.32
CA ILE A 4 4.53 2.06 -0.60
C ILE A 4 3.87 2.89 0.49
N ILE A 5 4.56 3.02 1.61
CA ILE A 5 4.18 3.90 2.71
C ILE A 5 5.37 4.74 3.15
N ASP A 6 5.06 5.88 3.73
CA ASP A 6 5.97 6.88 4.30
C ASP A 6 5.38 7.43 5.61
N GLU A 7 6.06 8.40 6.22
CA GLU A 7 5.63 9.07 7.45
C GLU A 7 4.26 9.77 7.33
N THR A 8 3.82 10.08 6.11
CA THR A 8 2.54 10.76 5.85
C THR A 8 1.36 9.80 5.71
N SER A 9 1.63 8.52 5.45
CA SER A 9 0.63 7.53 5.05
C SER A 9 -0.44 7.28 6.12
N LEU A 10 -0.06 7.22 7.40
CA LEU A 10 -1.02 7.09 8.52
C LEU A 10 -1.89 8.34 8.69
N THR A 11 -1.34 9.52 8.41
CA THR A 11 -2.11 10.77 8.47
C THR A 11 -3.13 10.82 7.33
N LYS A 12 -2.72 10.41 6.11
CA LYS A 12 -3.61 10.33 4.95
C LYS A 12 -4.75 9.33 5.18
N SER A 13 -4.46 8.15 5.72
CA SER A 13 -5.50 7.13 5.97
C SER A 13 -6.52 7.59 7.01
N ARG A 14 -6.08 8.21 8.11
CA ARG A 14 -6.98 8.79 9.12
C ARG A 14 -7.87 9.88 8.55
N ARG A 15 -7.30 10.79 7.73
CA ARG A 15 -8.07 11.86 7.07
C ARG A 15 -9.10 11.31 6.09
N ALA A 16 -8.82 10.17 5.47
CA ALA A 16 -9.75 9.46 4.59
C ALA A 16 -10.76 8.57 5.35
N GLY A 17 -10.71 8.53 6.69
CA GLY A 17 -11.62 7.72 7.51
C GLY A 17 -11.40 6.21 7.40
N LEU A 18 -10.17 5.78 7.05
CA LEU A 18 -9.84 4.37 6.83
C LEU A 18 -9.33 3.73 8.12
N ASP A 19 -9.92 2.59 8.49
CA ASP A 19 -9.44 1.76 9.60
C ASP A 19 -8.56 0.61 9.08
N ALA A 20 -7.25 0.74 9.25
CA ALA A 20 -6.29 -0.26 8.80
C ALA A 20 -6.54 -1.68 9.37
N ALA A 21 -7.08 -1.78 10.59
CA ALA A 21 -7.34 -3.08 11.20
C ALA A 21 -8.52 -3.80 10.54
N ASP A 22 -9.60 -3.07 10.20
CA ASP A 22 -10.74 -3.61 9.45
C ASP A 22 -10.31 -4.11 8.06
N TYR A 23 -9.59 -3.27 7.31
CA TYR A 23 -9.12 -3.63 5.98
C TYR A 23 -8.16 -4.83 6.03
N LEU A 24 -7.29 -4.92 7.03
CA LEU A 24 -6.43 -6.09 7.22
C LEU A 24 -7.23 -7.36 7.54
N ALA A 25 -8.20 -7.29 8.45
CA ALA A 25 -9.04 -8.43 8.82
C ALA A 25 -9.84 -8.98 7.63
N ARG A 26 -10.19 -8.11 6.69
CA ARG A 26 -10.89 -8.45 5.44
C ARG A 26 -9.98 -8.87 4.29
N ASN A 27 -8.65 -8.88 4.48
CA ASN A 27 -7.66 -9.05 3.41
C ASN A 27 -7.83 -8.05 2.25
N ASP A 28 -8.23 -6.82 2.58
CA ASP A 28 -8.64 -5.79 1.63
C ASP A 28 -7.62 -4.65 1.51
N ALA A 29 -6.34 -5.00 1.38
CA ALA A 29 -5.26 -4.03 1.32
C ALA A 29 -5.37 -3.07 0.12
N TYR A 30 -5.93 -3.53 -1.01
CA TYR A 30 -6.05 -2.71 -2.22
C TYR A 30 -6.88 -1.45 -1.97
N HIS A 31 -8.08 -1.61 -1.39
CA HIS A 31 -8.99 -0.49 -1.13
C HIS A 31 -8.50 0.40 0.03
N PHE A 32 -7.60 -0.09 0.88
CA PHE A 32 -6.91 0.75 1.86
C PHE A 32 -5.87 1.68 1.20
N PHE A 33 -5.05 1.15 0.29
CA PHE A 33 -3.92 1.90 -0.29
C PHE A 33 -4.29 2.79 -1.48
N ASP A 34 -5.34 2.46 -2.26
CA ASP A 34 -5.79 3.26 -3.41
C ASP A 34 -6.15 4.73 -3.04
N PRO A 35 -7.01 5.00 -2.05
CA PRO A 35 -7.42 6.38 -1.70
C PRO A 35 -6.29 7.24 -1.13
N ILE A 36 -5.23 6.63 -0.58
CA ILE A 36 -4.08 7.37 -0.02
C ILE A 36 -2.91 7.50 -1.00
N GLY A 37 -3.06 6.98 -2.22
CA GLY A 37 -2.01 7.01 -3.25
C GLY A 37 -0.85 6.07 -2.99
N GLY A 38 -1.05 5.04 -2.17
CA GLY A 38 0.01 4.09 -1.78
C GLY A 38 0.24 2.96 -2.79
N LEU A 39 -0.63 2.78 -3.78
CA LEU A 39 -0.50 1.68 -4.73
C LEU A 39 0.63 1.89 -5.74
N ILE A 40 1.46 0.86 -5.90
CA ILE A 40 2.44 0.79 -6.99
C ILE A 40 1.79 0.05 -8.17
N LYS A 41 1.64 0.73 -9.31
CA LYS A 41 1.03 0.18 -10.54
C LYS A 41 2.10 0.16 -11.65
N THR A 42 2.64 -1.03 -11.95
CA THR A 42 3.74 -1.21 -12.92
C THR A 42 3.30 -1.54 -14.34
N GLY A 43 2.04 -2.00 -14.52
CA GLY A 43 1.61 -2.67 -15.74
C GLY A 43 2.22 -4.08 -15.89
N PRO A 44 2.01 -4.74 -17.04
CA PRO A 44 2.61 -6.05 -17.35
C PRO A 44 4.14 -5.96 -17.40
N THR A 45 4.84 -6.74 -16.58
CA THR A 45 6.30 -6.74 -16.49
C THR A 45 6.98 -7.74 -17.43
N GLY A 46 6.24 -8.75 -17.92
CA GLY A 46 6.78 -9.80 -18.81
C GLY A 46 7.64 -10.86 -18.11
N THR A 47 7.72 -10.85 -16.77
CA THR A 47 8.49 -11.83 -15.98
C THR A 47 7.96 -11.93 -14.55
N ASN A 48 8.34 -12.99 -13.82
CA ASN A 48 8.04 -13.19 -12.40
C ASN A 48 9.26 -13.76 -11.67
N VAL A 49 9.79 -13.00 -10.70
CA VAL A 49 10.92 -13.39 -9.85
C VAL A 49 10.59 -13.26 -8.35
N MET A 50 9.32 -13.45 -7.99
CA MET A 50 8.76 -13.23 -6.64
C MET A 50 8.74 -11.75 -6.22
N ASP A 51 8.44 -11.50 -4.94
CA ASP A 51 8.23 -10.19 -4.36
C ASP A 51 9.52 -9.54 -3.84
N LEU A 52 9.53 -8.20 -3.78
CA LEU A 52 10.61 -7.40 -3.25
C LEU A 52 10.09 -6.50 -2.12
N GLY A 53 10.74 -6.57 -0.96
CA GLY A 53 10.53 -5.65 0.16
C GLY A 53 11.71 -4.70 0.31
N MET A 54 11.44 -3.40 0.46
CA MET A 54 12.47 -2.38 0.68
C MET A 54 12.12 -1.57 1.92
N ILE A 55 13.14 -1.22 2.70
CA ILE A 55 13.03 -0.28 3.82
C ILE A 55 14.14 0.75 3.62
N PHE A 56 13.76 2.03 3.61
CA PHE A 56 14.70 3.14 3.53
C PHE A 56 14.80 3.80 4.92
N VAL A 57 16.02 3.94 5.42
CA VAL A 57 16.34 4.63 6.67
C VAL A 57 17.38 5.71 6.35
N PRO A 58 17.16 6.99 6.72
CA PRO A 58 18.11 8.08 6.49
C PRO A 58 19.46 7.88 7.18
#